data_AF-A0A0Q9XXF2-F1
#
_entry.id   AF-A0A0Q9XXF2-F1
#
_cell.length_a   1.000
_cell.length_b   1.000
_cell.length_c   1.000
_cell.angle_alpha   90.00
_cell.angle_beta   90.00
_cell.angle_gamma   90.00
#
_symmetry.space_group_name_H-M   'P 1'
#
loop_
_entity.id
_entity.type
_entity.pdbx_description
1 polymer ?
#
loop_
_entity_poly.entity_id
_entity_poly.type
_entity_poly.pdbx_seq_one_letter_code
_entity_poly.pdbx_strand_id
1 'polypeptide(L)'
;MFTELYSLYPWYKLWNPVLFMLLILLTWLYYKKVIKTTGENAIKRHLFCYLVSMTLLYIVKGSPLRIIGNDFLFIAHVFGLAIIYFGVIPLFVLSLPAPMLQRYFWGHRLRKGMQIFAHPWIAALIFNGLVSFYLLPAFFNEIHKHNLLSWAFQLILAVAALLMWWTIIAPVKNVGNFSYFVRVAYVFLNSLLLMPLGIYLILRACRPLIIQSIQLSRINFFLI
;
A
#
# COMPACT_ATOMS: atom_id res chain seq x y z
N MET A 1 10.36 24.83 2.65
CA MET A 1 10.37 23.36 2.83
C MET A 1 10.97 22.63 1.64
N PHE A 2 10.38 22.63 0.43
CA PHE A 2 10.98 21.91 -0.72
C PHE A 2 12.37 22.44 -1.11
N THR A 3 12.57 23.75 -1.14
CA THR A 3 13.87 24.39 -1.43
C THR A 3 14.97 24.04 -0.42
N GLU A 4 14.62 23.75 0.83
CA GLU A 4 15.58 23.31 1.86
C GLU A 4 15.95 21.82 1.72
N LEU A 5 15.06 20.98 1.17
CA LEU A 5 15.39 19.58 0.91
C LEU A 5 16.44 19.43 -0.20
N TYR A 6 16.39 20.30 -1.21
CA TYR A 6 17.37 20.31 -2.31
C TYR A 6 18.77 20.80 -1.87
N SER A 7 18.87 21.57 -0.79
CA SER A 7 20.16 21.99 -0.23
C SER A 7 20.73 20.97 0.76
N LEU A 8 19.87 20.23 1.47
CA LEU A 8 20.27 19.24 2.50
C LEU A 8 20.59 17.86 1.93
N TYR A 9 19.96 17.46 0.82
CA TYR A 9 20.13 16.13 0.24
C TYR A 9 20.62 16.18 -1.20
N PRO A 10 21.60 15.33 -1.58
CA PRO A 10 22.02 15.22 -2.97
C PRO A 10 20.90 14.62 -3.83
N TRP A 11 20.85 15.02 -5.10
CA TRP A 11 19.77 14.69 -6.04
C TRP A 11 19.44 13.20 -6.14
N TYR A 12 20.44 12.31 -6.04
CA TYR A 12 20.27 10.85 -6.11
C TYR A 12 19.56 10.25 -4.88
N LYS A 13 19.55 10.94 -3.73
CA LYS A 13 18.75 10.54 -2.56
C LYS A 13 17.29 10.98 -2.71
N LEU A 14 17.07 12.15 -3.30
CA LEU A 14 15.74 12.74 -3.56
C LEU A 14 15.00 11.94 -4.63
N TRP A 15 15.70 11.62 -5.72
CA TRP A 15 15.19 10.87 -6.85
C TRP A 15 15.93 9.55 -6.92
N ASN A 16 15.39 8.51 -6.29
CA ASN A 16 16.07 7.22 -6.13
C ASN A 16 16.31 6.55 -7.51
N PRO A 17 17.53 6.65 -8.08
CA PRO A 17 17.78 6.23 -9.45
C PRO A 17 17.88 4.70 -9.55
N VAL A 18 18.25 4.04 -8.43
CA VAL A 18 18.30 2.59 -8.31
C VAL A 18 16.90 2.00 -8.46
N LEU A 19 15.91 2.62 -7.79
CA LEU A 19 14.51 2.21 -7.91
C LEU A 19 13.99 2.42 -9.34
N PHE A 20 14.38 3.53 -10.00
CA PHE A 20 14.02 3.78 -11.39
C PHE A 20 14.59 2.71 -12.34
N MET A 21 15.88 2.38 -12.25
CA MET A 21 16.50 1.31 -13.03
C MET A 21 15.84 -0.05 -12.79
N LEU A 22 15.54 -0.37 -11.53
CA LEU A 22 14.87 -1.61 -11.16
C LEU A 22 13.46 -1.69 -11.76
N LEU A 23 12.71 -0.58 -11.78
CA LEU A 23 11.39 -0.52 -12.43
C LEU A 23 11.47 -0.71 -13.94
N ILE A 24 12.48 -0.13 -14.61
CA ILE A 24 12.71 -0.34 -16.04
C ILE A 24 12.99 -1.82 -16.32
N LEU A 25 13.88 -2.45 -15.53
CA LEU A 25 14.20 -3.86 -15.66
C LEU A 25 12.95 -4.75 -15.47
N LEU A 26 12.15 -4.49 -14.44
CA LEU A 26 10.90 -5.20 -14.19
C LEU A 26 9.90 -5.01 -15.34
N THR A 27 9.80 -3.79 -15.88
CA THR A 27 8.92 -3.46 -17.01
C THR A 27 9.31 -4.24 -18.26
N TRP A 28 10.61 -4.34 -18.54
CA TRP A 28 11.13 -5.12 -19.65
C TRP A 28 10.84 -6.62 -19.49
N LEU A 29 11.07 -7.17 -18.30
CA LEU A 29 10.74 -8.58 -17.99
C LEU A 29 9.24 -8.88 -18.10
N TYR A 30 8.41 -7.95 -17.63
CA TYR A 30 6.96 -8.03 -17.71
C TYR A 30 6.48 -8.04 -19.17
N TYR A 31 6.94 -7.08 -19.98
CA TYR A 31 6.61 -6.98 -21.40
C TYR A 31 6.94 -8.28 -22.15
N LYS A 32 8.14 -8.84 -21.93
CA LYS A 32 8.58 -10.11 -22.53
C LYS A 32 7.70 -11.30 -22.13
N LYS A 33 7.18 -11.34 -20.90
CA LYS A 33 6.31 -12.43 -20.42
C LYS A 33 4.86 -12.28 -20.91
N VAL A 34 4.32 -11.06 -20.93
CA VAL A 34 2.91 -10.81 -21.28
C VAL A 34 2.63 -11.00 -22.76
N ILE A 35 3.53 -10.56 -23.65
CA ILE A 35 3.38 -10.76 -25.11
C ILE A 35 3.30 -12.26 -25.46
N LYS A 36 4.10 -13.08 -24.78
CA LYS A 36 4.10 -14.54 -25.01
C LYS A 36 2.83 -15.25 -24.57
N THR A 37 1.96 -14.58 -23.80
CA THR A 37 0.89 -15.23 -23.03
C THR A 37 -0.51 -14.73 -23.38
N THR A 38 -0.65 -13.59 -24.06
CA THR A 38 -1.93 -12.86 -24.17
C THR A 38 -2.16 -12.34 -25.59
N GLY A 39 -3.41 -12.32 -26.06
CA GLY A 39 -3.77 -11.74 -27.37
C GLY A 39 -3.74 -10.20 -27.41
N GLU A 40 -3.60 -9.62 -28.61
CA GLU A 40 -3.26 -8.20 -28.84
C GLU A 40 -4.11 -7.17 -28.07
N ASN A 41 -5.44 -7.36 -28.00
CA ASN A 41 -6.33 -6.41 -27.33
C ASN A 41 -6.26 -6.48 -25.79
N ALA A 42 -6.07 -7.68 -25.23
CA ALA A 42 -5.91 -7.84 -23.78
C ALA A 42 -4.53 -7.33 -23.31
N ILE A 43 -3.50 -7.41 -24.16
CA ILE A 43 -2.16 -6.87 -23.85
C ILE A 43 -2.22 -5.38 -23.52
N LYS A 44 -2.95 -4.56 -24.30
CA LYS A 44 -3.00 -3.10 -24.09
C LYS A 44 -3.54 -2.73 -22.70
N ARG A 45 -4.62 -3.38 -22.26
CA ARG A 45 -5.22 -3.13 -20.93
C ARG A 45 -4.27 -3.55 -19.80
N HIS A 46 -3.70 -4.75 -19.88
CA HIS A 46 -2.76 -5.24 -18.86
C HIS A 46 -1.49 -4.39 -18.80
N LEU A 47 -0.98 -3.94 -19.95
CA LEU A 47 0.18 -3.06 -20.02
C LEU A 47 -0.13 -1.68 -19.43
N PHE A 48 -1.29 -1.10 -19.74
CA PHE A 48 -1.71 0.17 -19.16
C PHE A 48 -1.81 0.09 -17.63
N CYS A 49 -2.49 -0.93 -17.09
CA CYS A 49 -2.57 -1.14 -15.63
C CYS A 49 -1.18 -1.29 -14.99
N TYR A 50 -0.28 -2.03 -15.63
CA TYR A 50 1.10 -2.19 -15.17
C TYR A 50 1.86 -0.87 -15.14
N LEU A 51 1.84 -0.12 -16.24
CA LEU A 51 2.55 1.16 -16.36
C LEU A 51 2.05 2.18 -15.34
N VAL A 52 0.73 2.28 -15.16
CA VAL A 52 0.14 3.16 -14.14
C VAL A 52 0.58 2.72 -12.74
N SER A 53 0.57 1.42 -12.43
CA SER A 53 1.02 0.92 -11.12
C SER A 53 2.49 1.27 -10.83
N MET A 54 3.40 1.08 -11.79
CA MET A 54 4.82 1.35 -11.61
C MET A 54 5.14 2.84 -11.56
N THR A 55 4.44 3.65 -12.36
CA THR A 55 4.55 5.11 -12.29
C THR A 55 4.14 5.60 -10.92
N LEU A 56 3.02 5.11 -10.40
CA LEU A 56 2.50 5.49 -9.09
C LEU A 56 3.42 5.02 -7.94
N LEU A 57 4.00 3.82 -8.06
CA LEU A 57 5.02 3.33 -7.12
C LEU A 57 6.25 4.25 -7.12
N TYR A 58 6.74 4.65 -8.30
CA TYR A 58 7.87 5.56 -8.43
C TYR A 58 7.57 6.94 -7.82
N ILE A 59 6.37 7.48 -8.04
CA ILE A 59 5.96 8.76 -7.47
C ILE A 59 5.96 8.69 -5.93
N VAL A 60 5.57 7.58 -5.31
CA VAL A 60 5.53 7.51 -3.84
C VAL A 60 6.88 7.15 -3.22
N LYS A 61 7.61 6.17 -3.77
CA LYS A 61 8.85 5.66 -3.18
C LYS A 61 10.12 6.24 -3.81
N GLY A 62 10.05 6.64 -5.07
CA GLY A 62 11.17 7.19 -5.83
C GLY A 62 11.34 8.70 -5.69
N SER A 63 10.29 9.41 -5.28
CA SER A 63 10.27 10.88 -5.22
C SER A 63 10.67 11.42 -3.83
N PRO A 64 10.94 12.74 -3.72
CA PRO A 64 11.19 13.40 -2.43
C PRO A 64 10.03 13.27 -1.43
N LEU A 65 8.81 12.89 -1.87
CA LEU A 65 7.71 12.58 -0.96
C LEU A 65 8.06 11.46 0.02
N ARG A 66 8.95 10.53 -0.37
CA ARG A 66 9.43 9.48 0.53
C ARG A 66 10.15 10.09 1.74
N ILE A 67 11.06 11.03 1.52
CA ILE A 67 11.84 11.67 2.59
C ILE A 67 10.93 12.52 3.47
N ILE A 68 10.03 13.27 2.84
CA ILE A 68 9.02 14.07 3.54
C ILE A 68 8.15 13.19 4.44
N GLY A 69 7.69 12.05 3.94
CA GLY A 69 6.89 11.11 4.72
C GLY A 69 7.67 10.49 5.88
N ASN A 70 8.88 10.01 5.60
CA ASN A 70 9.66 9.25 6.59
C ASN A 70 10.20 10.13 7.73
N ASP A 71 10.65 11.35 7.42
CA ASP A 71 11.47 12.13 8.34
C ASP A 71 10.73 13.37 8.89
N PHE A 72 9.68 13.84 8.23
CA PHE A 72 9.03 15.12 8.57
C PHE A 72 7.53 15.00 8.88
N LEU A 73 6.76 14.34 8.02
CA LEU A 73 5.31 14.36 8.03
C LEU A 73 4.74 12.95 8.05
N PHE A 74 4.32 12.50 9.24
CA PHE A 74 3.61 11.22 9.40
C PHE A 74 2.40 11.10 8.46
N ILE A 75 1.62 12.16 8.27
CA ILE A 75 0.45 12.14 7.35
C ILE A 75 0.88 11.86 5.90
N ALA A 76 2.00 12.41 5.45
CA ALA A 76 2.54 12.15 4.11
C ALA A 76 2.99 10.68 3.98
N HIS A 77 3.54 10.09 5.05
CA HIS A 77 3.84 8.66 5.09
C HIS A 77 2.61 7.78 4.96
N VAL A 78 1.57 8.05 5.77
CA VAL A 78 0.29 7.32 5.71
C VAL A 78 -0.37 7.46 4.35
N PHE A 79 -0.33 8.66 3.76
CA PHE A 79 -0.85 8.90 2.42
C PHE A 79 -0.08 8.11 1.35
N GLY A 80 1.24 8.04 1.44
CA GLY A 80 2.06 7.19 0.57
C GLY A 80 1.72 5.70 0.71
N LEU A 81 1.54 5.22 1.94
CA LEU A 81 1.10 3.83 2.18
C LEU A 81 -0.28 3.57 1.59
N ALA A 82 -1.22 4.52 1.71
CA ALA A 82 -2.55 4.40 1.12
C ALA A 82 -2.49 4.28 -0.41
N ILE A 83 -1.70 5.12 -1.08
CA ILE A 83 -1.51 5.06 -2.54
C ILE A 83 -0.91 3.71 -2.96
N ILE A 84 0.10 3.22 -2.23
CA ILE A 84 0.73 1.94 -2.58
C ILE A 84 -0.25 0.79 -2.36
N TYR A 85 -0.85 0.70 -1.18
CA TYR A 85 -1.63 -0.47 -0.80
C TYR A 85 -3.02 -0.51 -1.44
N PHE A 86 -3.66 0.64 -1.71
CA PHE A 86 -4.99 0.70 -2.34
C PHE A 86 -4.97 1.14 -3.80
N GLY A 87 -3.88 1.70 -4.31
CA GLY A 87 -3.72 2.08 -5.71
C GLY A 87 -2.79 1.14 -6.46
N VAL A 88 -1.51 1.10 -6.08
CA VAL A 88 -0.48 0.36 -6.80
C VAL A 88 -0.77 -1.15 -6.81
N ILE A 89 -1.06 -1.73 -5.64
CA ILE A 89 -1.26 -3.18 -5.51
C ILE A 89 -2.44 -3.72 -6.33
N PRO A 90 -3.67 -3.16 -6.26
CA PRO A 90 -4.77 -3.68 -7.08
C PRO A 90 -4.52 -3.51 -8.58
N LEU A 91 -3.93 -2.39 -9.00
CA LEU A 91 -3.55 -2.19 -10.40
C LEU A 91 -2.49 -3.21 -10.85
N PHE A 92 -1.53 -3.52 -9.98
CA PHE A 92 -0.53 -4.54 -10.23
C PHE A 92 -1.16 -5.93 -10.36
N VAL A 93 -2.10 -6.30 -9.48
CA VAL A 93 -2.82 -7.58 -9.57
C VAL A 93 -3.65 -7.65 -10.86
N LEU A 94 -4.32 -6.57 -11.27
CA LEU A 94 -5.07 -6.48 -12.53
C LEU A 94 -4.17 -6.56 -13.78
N SER A 95 -2.91 -6.14 -13.66
CA SER A 95 -1.96 -6.23 -14.76
C SER A 95 -1.59 -7.68 -15.09
N LEU A 96 -1.63 -8.59 -14.11
CA LEU A 96 -1.20 -9.97 -14.30
C LEU A 96 -2.25 -10.76 -15.12
N PRO A 97 -1.90 -11.30 -16.31
CA PRO A 97 -2.83 -12.06 -17.13
C PRO A 97 -3.08 -13.45 -16.52
N ALA A 98 -4.35 -13.89 -16.53
CA ALA A 98 -4.78 -15.16 -15.94
C ALA A 98 -4.02 -16.41 -16.40
N PRO A 99 -3.62 -16.57 -17.69
CA PRO A 99 -2.88 -17.75 -18.13
C PRO A 99 -1.45 -17.79 -17.56
N MET A 100 -0.82 -16.63 -17.35
CA MET A 100 0.51 -16.53 -16.74
C MET A 100 0.45 -16.96 -15.27
N LEU A 101 -0.61 -16.55 -14.58
CA LEU A 101 -0.89 -16.93 -13.21
C LEU A 101 -1.16 -18.44 -13.08
N GLN A 102 -2.00 -19.00 -13.95
CA GLN A 102 -2.31 -20.43 -13.94
C GLN A 102 -1.07 -21.31 -14.10
N ARG A 103 -0.11 -20.90 -14.96
CA ARG A 103 1.16 -21.61 -15.13
C ARG A 103 2.03 -21.59 -13.87
N TYR A 104 2.00 -20.48 -13.11
CA TYR A 104 2.76 -20.35 -11.86
C TYR A 104 2.09 -21.07 -10.68
N PHE A 105 0.75 -21.11 -10.65
CA PHE A 105 -0.06 -21.74 -9.59
C PHE A 105 -0.37 -23.23 -9.82
N TRP A 106 0.31 -23.90 -10.76
CA TRP A 106 0.12 -25.32 -11.02
C TRP A 106 0.58 -26.21 -9.85
N GLY A 107 1.48 -25.72 -9.00
CA GLY A 107 1.95 -26.44 -7.81
C GLY A 107 0.87 -26.58 -6.74
N HIS A 108 0.51 -27.84 -6.40
CA HIS A 108 -0.53 -28.17 -5.41
C HIS A 108 -0.29 -27.52 -4.02
N ARG A 109 0.97 -27.35 -3.60
CA ARG A 109 1.33 -26.70 -2.32
C ARG A 109 1.01 -25.20 -2.31
N LEU A 110 1.40 -24.47 -3.35
CA LEU A 110 1.12 -23.04 -3.49
C LEU A 110 -0.39 -22.80 -3.59
N ARG A 111 -1.12 -23.65 -4.31
CA ARG A 111 -2.58 -23.57 -4.42
C ARG A 111 -3.28 -23.73 -3.06
N LYS A 112 -2.89 -24.73 -2.25
CA LYS A 112 -3.48 -24.93 -0.91
C LYS A 112 -3.16 -23.77 0.04
N GLY A 113 -1.91 -23.30 0.05
CA GLY A 113 -1.52 -22.14 0.85
C GLY A 113 -2.35 -20.90 0.47
N MET A 114 -2.46 -20.61 -0.83
CA MET A 114 -3.29 -19.51 -1.31
C MET A 114 -4.76 -19.69 -0.95
N GLN A 115 -5.33 -20.89 -0.99
CA GLN A 115 -6.73 -21.08 -0.61
C GLN A 115 -7.01 -20.79 0.88
N ILE A 116 -6.04 -21.05 1.76
CA ILE A 116 -6.15 -20.76 3.20
C ILE A 116 -5.92 -19.27 3.46
N PHE A 117 -4.80 -18.72 2.97
CA PHE A 117 -4.42 -17.32 3.21
C PHE A 117 -5.25 -16.32 2.40
N ALA A 118 -5.80 -16.72 1.26
CA ALA A 118 -6.72 -15.92 0.44
C ALA A 118 -8.19 -16.16 0.81
N HIS A 119 -8.48 -16.70 1.99
CA HIS A 119 -9.83 -16.65 2.53
C HIS A 119 -10.18 -15.18 2.85
N PRO A 120 -11.28 -14.62 2.33
CA PRO A 120 -11.57 -13.18 2.41
C PRO A 120 -11.42 -12.66 3.84
N TRP A 121 -12.18 -13.21 4.79
CA TRP A 121 -12.14 -12.77 6.20
C TRP A 121 -10.75 -12.80 6.84
N ILE A 122 -9.95 -13.83 6.57
CA ILE A 122 -8.59 -13.97 7.12
C ILE A 122 -7.67 -12.92 6.51
N ALA A 123 -7.73 -12.75 5.18
CA ALA A 123 -6.91 -11.76 4.48
C ALA A 123 -7.23 -10.32 4.92
N ALA A 124 -8.52 -9.99 5.13
CA ALA A 124 -8.89 -8.69 5.70
C ALA A 124 -8.34 -8.52 7.11
N LEU A 125 -8.53 -9.51 7.98
CA LEU A 125 -8.13 -9.38 9.37
C LEU A 125 -6.60 -9.24 9.50
N ILE A 126 -5.83 -9.99 8.71
CA ILE A 126 -4.36 -9.87 8.66
C ILE A 126 -3.95 -8.47 8.19
N PHE A 127 -4.48 -8.01 7.05
CA PHE A 127 -4.09 -6.70 6.50
C PHE A 127 -4.48 -5.55 7.43
N ASN A 128 -5.74 -5.50 7.86
CA ASN A 128 -6.24 -4.46 8.76
C ASN A 128 -5.55 -4.49 10.13
N GLY A 129 -5.30 -5.68 10.68
CA GLY A 129 -4.56 -5.86 11.92
C GLY A 129 -3.14 -5.32 11.80
N LEU A 130 -2.39 -5.74 10.78
CA LEU A 130 -1.02 -5.27 10.55
C LEU A 130 -0.95 -3.76 10.33
N VAL A 131 -1.86 -3.20 9.52
CA VAL A 131 -1.96 -1.74 9.30
C VAL A 131 -2.22 -1.01 10.61
N SER A 132 -3.09 -1.56 11.46
CA SER A 132 -3.38 -1.01 12.79
C SER A 132 -2.18 -1.00 13.70
N PHE A 133 -1.43 -2.10 13.76
CA PHE A 133 -0.20 -2.17 14.52
C PHE A 133 0.87 -1.21 13.99
N TYR A 134 1.01 -1.10 12.68
CA TYR A 134 2.02 -0.25 12.06
C TYR A 134 1.76 1.25 12.29
N LEU A 135 0.49 1.66 12.33
CA LEU A 135 0.09 3.06 12.49
C LEU A 135 0.00 3.50 13.96
N LEU A 136 0.09 2.56 14.92
CA LEU A 136 0.21 2.90 16.34
C LEU A 136 1.53 3.66 16.59
N PRO A 137 1.50 4.85 17.21
CA PRO A 137 2.69 5.69 17.35
C PRO A 137 3.84 5.04 18.11
N ALA A 138 3.52 4.25 19.15
CA ALA A 138 4.51 3.53 19.93
C ALA A 138 5.27 2.52 19.06
N PHE A 139 4.56 1.68 18.32
CA PHE A 139 5.16 0.71 17.40
C PHE A 139 5.86 1.38 16.22
N PHE A 140 5.24 2.41 15.65
CA PHE A 140 5.81 3.17 14.54
C PHE A 140 7.19 3.72 14.89
N ASN A 141 7.32 4.38 16.04
CA ASN A 141 8.58 4.95 16.48
C ASN A 141 9.66 3.88 16.68
N GLU A 142 9.33 2.75 17.30
CA GLU A 142 10.29 1.64 17.49
C GLU A 142 10.74 1.02 16.16
N ILE A 143 9.80 0.80 15.23
CA ILE A 143 10.09 0.22 13.92
C ILE A 143 10.99 1.16 13.09
N HIS A 144 10.81 2.48 13.20
CA HIS A 144 11.57 3.47 12.44
C HIS A 144 12.94 3.80 13.03
N LYS A 145 13.26 3.35 14.27
CA LYS A 145 14.63 3.41 14.79
C LYS A 145 15.60 2.56 13.96
N HIS A 146 15.12 1.46 13.38
CA HIS A 146 15.92 0.56 12.56
C HIS A 146 15.41 0.53 11.12
N ASN A 147 16.19 1.08 10.19
CA ASN A 147 15.81 1.13 8.77
C ASN A 147 15.46 -0.25 8.20
N LEU A 148 16.22 -1.30 8.52
CA LEU A 148 15.95 -2.66 8.07
C LEU A 148 14.59 -3.18 8.55
N LEU A 149 14.24 -2.88 9.81
CA LEU A 149 12.99 -3.31 10.42
C LEU A 149 11.79 -2.59 9.76
N SER A 150 11.89 -1.28 9.56
CA SER A 150 10.84 -0.53 8.85
C SER A 150 10.62 -1.03 7.44
N TRP A 151 11.69 -1.34 6.69
CA TRP A 151 11.58 -1.94 5.36
C TRP A 151 10.94 -3.34 5.40
N ALA A 152 11.34 -4.19 6.34
CA ALA A 152 10.77 -5.53 6.49
C ALA A 152 9.26 -5.49 6.80
N PHE A 153 8.83 -4.63 7.73
CA PHE A 153 7.41 -4.47 8.04
C PHE A 153 6.60 -3.92 6.87
N GLN A 154 7.14 -2.96 6.12
CA GLN A 154 6.47 -2.44 4.93
C GLN A 154 6.33 -3.50 3.82
N LEU A 155 7.30 -4.43 3.72
CA LEU A 155 7.20 -5.58 2.82
C LEU A 155 6.14 -6.58 3.30
N ILE A 156 6.09 -6.90 4.59
CA ILE A 156 5.05 -7.78 5.17
C ILE A 156 3.66 -7.19 4.90
N LEU A 157 3.49 -5.88 5.11
CA LEU A 157 2.25 -5.16 4.79
C LEU A 157 1.91 -5.21 3.30
N ALA A 158 2.91 -5.06 2.42
CA ALA A 158 2.70 -5.17 0.97
C ALA A 158 2.23 -6.58 0.56
N VAL A 159 2.79 -7.62 1.18
CA VAL A 159 2.34 -9.02 0.95
C VAL A 159 0.92 -9.22 1.48
N ALA A 160 0.59 -8.70 2.66
CA ALA A 160 -0.76 -8.78 3.21
C ALA A 160 -1.78 -8.05 2.33
N ALA A 161 -1.43 -6.88 1.81
CA ALA A 161 -2.26 -6.14 0.85
C ALA A 161 -2.43 -6.91 -0.47
N LEU A 162 -1.35 -7.52 -0.98
CA LEU A 162 -1.43 -8.38 -2.16
C LEU A 162 -2.41 -9.54 -1.93
N LEU A 163 -2.35 -10.22 -0.78
CA LEU A 163 -3.29 -11.28 -0.42
C LEU A 163 -4.73 -10.76 -0.37
N MET A 164 -4.96 -9.62 0.30
CA MET A 164 -6.27 -8.97 0.38
C MET A 164 -6.84 -8.70 -1.02
N TRP A 165 -6.10 -8.01 -1.89
CA TRP A 165 -6.55 -7.69 -3.24
C TRP A 165 -6.66 -8.91 -4.14
N TRP A 166 -5.87 -9.96 -3.88
CA TRP A 166 -6.02 -11.24 -4.54
C TRP A 166 -7.38 -11.87 -4.27
N THR A 167 -7.89 -11.80 -3.03
CA THR A 167 -9.22 -12.33 -2.68
C THR A 167 -10.34 -11.58 -3.40
N ILE A 168 -10.18 -10.27 -3.63
CA ILE A 168 -11.17 -9.39 -4.26
C ILE A 168 -11.21 -9.62 -5.76
N ILE A 169 -10.05 -9.54 -6.41
CA ILE A 169 -9.94 -9.60 -7.88
C ILE A 169 -10.09 -11.05 -8.36
N ALA A 170 -9.61 -12.02 -7.56
CA ALA A 170 -9.64 -13.45 -7.86
C ALA A 170 -9.27 -13.78 -9.32
N PRO A 171 -8.06 -13.39 -9.78
CA PRO A 171 -7.68 -13.52 -11.19
C PRO A 171 -7.54 -14.99 -11.65
N VAL A 172 -7.57 -15.95 -10.73
CA VAL A 172 -7.49 -17.39 -11.00
C VAL A 172 -8.83 -18.04 -10.65
N LYS A 173 -9.54 -18.57 -11.64
CA LYS A 173 -10.88 -19.20 -11.52
C LYS A 173 -11.00 -20.31 -10.45
N ASN A 174 -9.87 -20.90 -10.05
CA ASN A 174 -9.79 -22.00 -9.08
C ASN A 174 -9.45 -21.57 -7.63
N VAL A 175 -9.29 -20.26 -7.39
CA VAL A 175 -8.97 -19.68 -6.07
C VAL A 175 -9.91 -18.49 -5.85
N GLY A 176 -10.99 -18.67 -5.08
CA GLY A 176 -11.88 -17.55 -4.70
C GLY A 176 -13.18 -17.39 -5.51
N ASN A 177 -13.85 -18.49 -5.85
CA ASN A 177 -15.25 -18.46 -6.29
C ASN A 177 -16.19 -18.19 -5.09
N PHE A 178 -16.11 -16.97 -4.57
CA PHE A 178 -17.07 -16.48 -3.58
C PHE A 178 -18.22 -15.77 -4.30
N SER A 179 -19.44 -15.91 -3.76
CA SER A 179 -20.62 -15.19 -4.25
C SER A 179 -20.35 -13.68 -4.31
N TYR A 180 -20.97 -12.99 -5.28
CA TYR A 180 -20.87 -11.54 -5.45
C TYR A 180 -21.18 -10.81 -4.13
N PHE A 181 -22.18 -11.29 -3.38
CA PHE A 181 -22.55 -10.74 -2.08
C PHE A 181 -21.40 -10.78 -1.07
N VAL A 182 -20.66 -11.89 -0.99
CA VAL A 182 -19.52 -12.05 -0.08
C VAL A 182 -18.41 -11.06 -0.44
N ARG A 183 -18.17 -10.82 -1.74
CA ARG A 183 -17.17 -9.84 -2.19
C ARG A 183 -17.56 -8.40 -1.82
N VAL A 184 -18.84 -8.05 -1.98
CA VAL A 184 -19.34 -6.72 -1.61
C VAL A 184 -19.28 -6.53 -0.09
N ALA A 185 -19.78 -7.51 0.69
CA ALA A 185 -19.68 -7.50 2.14
C ALA A 185 -18.22 -7.40 2.61
N TYR A 186 -17.31 -8.07 1.90
CA TYR A 186 -15.88 -8.04 2.18
C TYR A 186 -15.25 -6.66 1.98
N VAL A 187 -15.51 -6.00 0.84
CA VAL A 187 -15.01 -4.63 0.60
C VAL A 187 -15.61 -3.67 1.63
N PHE A 188 -16.89 -3.81 1.94
CA PHE A 188 -17.56 -3.00 2.97
C PHE A 188 -16.91 -3.19 4.35
N LEU A 189 -16.63 -4.43 4.75
CA LEU A 189 -16.01 -4.72 6.04
C LEU A 189 -14.58 -4.19 6.14
N ASN A 190 -13.79 -4.26 5.05
CA ASN A 190 -12.45 -3.66 5.01
C ASN A 190 -12.52 -2.14 5.24
N SER A 191 -13.46 -1.45 4.58
CA SER A 191 -13.66 -0.02 4.80
C SER A 191 -14.06 0.28 6.25
N LEU A 192 -14.92 -0.54 6.84
CA LEU A 192 -15.35 -0.40 8.23
C LEU A 192 -14.18 -0.61 9.23
N LEU A 193 -13.32 -1.61 8.98
CA LEU A 193 -12.17 -1.92 9.83
C LEU A 193 -11.10 -0.82 9.84
N LEU A 194 -10.96 -0.08 8.75
CA LEU A 194 -10.04 1.07 8.66
C LEU A 194 -10.59 2.33 9.33
N MET A 195 -11.91 2.42 9.55
CA MET A 195 -12.55 3.62 10.08
C MET A 195 -12.10 3.98 11.52
N PRO A 196 -12.05 3.05 12.49
CA PRO A 196 -11.52 3.33 13.83
C PRO A 196 -10.09 3.89 13.80
N LEU A 197 -9.28 3.35 12.88
CA LEU A 197 -7.91 3.77 12.69
C LEU A 197 -7.83 5.18 12.10
N GLY A 198 -8.64 5.48 11.08
CA GLY A 198 -8.73 6.83 10.52
C GLY A 198 -9.14 7.86 11.58
N ILE A 199 -10.16 7.55 12.39
CA ILE A 199 -10.63 8.39 13.50
C ILE A 199 -9.49 8.62 14.51
N TYR A 200 -8.80 7.55 14.92
CA TYR A 200 -7.68 7.64 15.87
C TYR A 200 -6.57 8.57 15.36
N LEU A 201 -6.20 8.46 14.08
CA LEU A 201 -5.17 9.31 13.47
C LEU A 201 -5.59 10.79 13.40
N ILE A 202 -6.85 11.07 13.04
CA ILE A 202 -7.39 12.44 12.98
C ILE A 202 -7.44 13.05 14.39
N LEU A 203 -7.93 12.31 15.40
CA LEU A 203 -7.97 12.78 16.79
C LEU A 203 -6.57 13.12 17.32
N ARG A 204 -5.57 12.30 16.98
CA ARG A 204 -4.18 12.56 17.37
C ARG A 204 -3.61 13.79 16.67
N ALA A 205 -3.89 13.97 15.38
CA ALA A 205 -3.48 15.15 14.64
C ALA A 205 -4.15 16.45 15.16
N CYS A 206 -5.39 16.35 15.65
CA CYS A 206 -6.17 17.49 16.14
C CYS A 206 -5.93 17.84 17.63
N ARG A 207 -5.40 16.90 18.44
CA ARG A 207 -5.06 17.15 19.86
C ARG A 207 -4.24 18.44 20.13
N PRO A 208 -3.19 18.79 19.37
CA PRO A 208 -2.47 20.04 19.62
C PRO A 208 -3.36 21.29 19.47
N LEU A 209 -4.33 21.28 18.55
CA LEU A 209 -5.25 22.40 18.30
C LEU A 209 -6.34 22.53 19.38
N ILE A 210 -6.85 21.40 19.87
CA ILE A 210 -7.88 21.38 20.92
C ILE A 210 -7.31 21.84 22.27
N ILE A 211 -6.06 21.46 22.59
CA ILE A 211 -5.42 21.88 23.85
C ILE A 211 -5.09 23.38 23.80
N GLN A 212 -4.64 23.91 22.66
CA GLN A 212 -4.42 25.35 22.47
C GLN A 212 -5.72 26.17 22.57
N SER A 213 -6.82 25.71 21.98
CA SER A 213 -8.11 26.41 22.06
C SER A 213 -8.72 26.37 23.47
N ILE A 214 -8.56 25.25 24.20
CA ILE A 214 -8.97 25.14 25.61
C ILE A 214 -8.12 26.02 26.53
N GLN A 215 -6.81 26.14 26.28
CA GLN A 215 -5.96 27.07 27.03
C GLN A 215 -6.33 28.54 26.76
N LEU A 216 -6.58 28.92 25.51
CA LEU A 216 -7.04 30.28 25.16
C LEU A 216 -8.43 30.59 25.74
N SER A 217 -9.34 29.61 25.75
CA SER A 217 -10.65 29.70 26.40
C SER A 217 -10.56 29.87 27.92
N ARG A 218 -9.66 29.13 28.60
CA ARG A 218 -9.42 29.28 30.05
C ARG A 218 -8.78 30.62 30.41
N ILE A 219 -7.88 31.15 29.57
CA ILE A 219 -7.23 32.45 29.82
C ILE A 219 -8.24 33.59 29.66
N ASN A 220 -9.13 33.54 28.66
CA ASN A 220 -10.20 34.55 28.50
C ASN A 220 -11.28 34.48 29.59
N PHE A 221 -11.52 33.32 30.21
CA PHE A 221 -12.45 33.19 31.33
C PHE A 221 -11.89 33.71 32.68
N PHE A 222 -10.56 33.83 32.81
CA PHE A 222 -9.91 34.42 34.00
C PHE A 222 -9.69 35.94 33.88
N LEU A 223 -9.98 36.53 32.71
CA LEU A 223 -9.82 37.96 32.40
C LEU A 223 -11.17 38.71 32.31
N ILE A 224 -12.26 38.09 32.75
CA ILE A 224 -13.60 38.68 32.93
C ILE A 224 -14.01 38.48 34.38
#